data_AF-A0A7Y4SC24-F1
#
_entry.id   AF-A0A7Y4SC24-F1
#
_cell.length_a   1.000
_cell.length_b   1.000
_cell.length_c   1.000
_cell.angle_alpha   90.00
_cell.angle_beta   90.00
_cell.angle_gamma   90.00
#
_symmetry.space_group_name_H-M   'P 1'
#
loop_
_entity.id
_entity.type
_entity.pdbx_description
1 polymer ?
#
loop_
_entity_poly.entity_id
_entity_poly.type
_entity_poly.pdbx_seq_one_letter_code
_entity_poly.pdbx_strand_id
1 'polypeptide(L)' 'MLLQFTVLGETAKRVSSEFRNAHSEIPWRKIMGLRDVVVHDYFHIDVRRAWKIASLDIPELIDALEPLVPPESAV' A
#
# COMPACT_ATOMS: atom_id res chain seq x y z
N MET A 1 -10.00 8.57 2.53
CA MET A 1 -8.62 8.46 3.04
C MET A 1 -8.41 7.20 3.88
N LEU A 2 -8.93 7.09 5.11
CA LEU A 2 -8.61 5.94 5.99
C LEU A 2 -9.11 4.58 5.46
N LEU A 3 -10.30 4.53 4.86
CA LEU A 3 -10.82 3.30 4.23
C LEU A 3 -9.92 2.79 3.09
N GLN A 4 -9.29 3.70 2.34
CA GLN A 4 -8.45 3.34 1.20
C GLN A 4 -7.16 2.64 1.64
N PHE A 5 -6.61 3.01 2.80
CA PHE A 5 -5.45 2.34 3.39
C PHE A 5 -5.76 0.89 3.79
N THR A 6 -6.94 0.66 4.35
CA THR A 6 -7.40 -0.71 4.65
C THR A 6 -7.57 -1.53 3.39
N VAL A 7 -8.21 -0.98 2.35
CA VAL A 7 -8.40 -1.67 1.06
C VAL A 7 -7.04 -1.98 0.42
N LEU A 8 -6.12 -1.03 0.40
CA LEU A 8 -4.79 -1.22 -0.17
C LEU A 8 -4.01 -2.32 0.56
N GLY A 9 -4.02 -2.31 1.91
CA GLY A 9 -3.35 -3.32 2.71
C GLY A 9 -3.93 -4.72 2.53
N GLU A 10 -5.26 -4.85 2.44
CA GLU A 10 -5.91 -6.14 2.19
C GLU A 10 -5.65 -6.65 0.76
N THR A 11 -5.67 -5.77 -0.25
CA THR A 11 -5.36 -6.16 -1.63
C THR A 11 -3.90 -6.57 -1.78
N ALA A 12 -2.96 -5.91 -1.10
CA ALA A 12 -1.55 -6.28 -1.13
C ALA A 12 -1.29 -7.70 -0.59
N LYS A 13 -2.12 -8.21 0.32
CA LYS A 13 -2.04 -9.61 0.80
C LYS A 13 -2.43 -10.64 -0.26
N ARG A 14 -3.18 -10.23 -1.29
CA ARG A 14 -3.61 -11.12 -2.39
C ARG A 14 -2.51 -11.31 -3.44
N VAL A 15 -1.48 -10.46 -3.42
CA VAL A 15 -0.30 -10.65 -4.28
C VAL A 15 0.44 -11.91 -3.82
N SER A 16 0.79 -12.78 -4.77
CA SER A 16 1.40 -14.08 -4.48
C SER A 16 2.72 -13.91 -3.72
N SER A 17 3.10 -14.92 -2.93
CA SER A 17 4.39 -14.93 -2.22
C SER A 17 5.56 -14.87 -3.19
N GLU A 18 5.45 -15.55 -4.33
CA GLU A 18 6.48 -15.67 -5.34
C GLU A 18 6.78 -14.30 -5.95
N PHE A 19 5.74 -13.53 -6.30
CA PHE A 19 5.90 -12.18 -6.83
C PHE A 19 6.48 -11.23 -5.79
N ARG A 20 6.00 -11.30 -4.55
CA ARG A 20 6.51 -10.45 -3.45
C ARG A 20 7.98 -10.75 -3.14
N ASN A 21 8.39 -12.01 -3.24
CA ASN A 21 9.79 -12.42 -3.03
C ASN A 21 10.68 -11.99 -4.20
N ALA A 22 10.18 -12.04 -5.44
CA ALA A 22 10.88 -11.55 -6.61
C ALA A 22 11.09 -10.02 -6.59
N HIS A 23 10.14 -9.29 -6.00
CA HIS A 23 10.15 -7.83 -5.89
C HIS A 23 10.35 -7.34 -4.45
N SER A 24 11.42 -7.80 -3.81
CA SER A 24 11.73 -7.50 -2.39
C SER A 24 12.07 -6.03 -2.11
N GLU A 25 12.37 -5.25 -3.14
CA GLU A 25 12.56 -3.80 -3.11
C GLU A 25 11.27 -3.06 -2.72
N ILE A 26 10.11 -3.63 -3.03
CA ILE A 26 8.81 -3.07 -2.64
C ILE A 26 8.54 -3.42 -1.17
N PRO A 27 8.16 -2.44 -0.33
CA PRO A 27 7.98 -2.66 1.10
C PRO A 27 6.65 -3.37 1.44
N TRP A 28 6.42 -4.58 0.92
CA TRP A 28 5.17 -5.35 1.04
C TRP A 28 4.62 -5.43 2.46
N ARG A 29 5.50 -5.69 3.44
CA ARG A 29 5.10 -5.79 4.85
C ARG A 29 4.53 -4.47 5.38
N LYS A 30 5.08 -3.32 4.96
CA LYS A 30 4.57 -2.00 5.35
C LYS A 30 3.21 -1.74 4.69
N ILE A 31 3.06 -2.11 3.42
CA ILE A 31 1.82 -1.93 2.65
C ILE A 31 0.69 -2.77 3.27
N MET A 32 0.95 -4.05 3.56
CA MET A 32 -0.02 -4.94 4.23
C MET A 32 -0.40 -4.46 5.64
N GLY A 33 0.48 -3.71 6.30
CA GLY A 33 0.27 -3.11 7.62
C GLY A 33 -0.42 -1.74 7.61
N LEU A 34 -0.86 -1.23 6.46
CA LEU A 34 -1.51 0.09 6.36
C LEU A 34 -2.80 0.20 7.18
N ARG A 35 -3.46 -0.92 7.49
CA ARG A 35 -4.60 -0.95 8.41
C ARG A 35 -4.22 -0.42 9.81
N ASP A 36 -2.99 -0.66 10.26
CA ASP A 36 -2.56 -0.26 11.62
C ASP A 36 -2.45 1.26 11.76
N VAL A 37 -2.24 1.98 10.64
CA VAL A 37 -2.25 3.45 10.60
C VAL A 37 -3.65 4.02 10.88
N VAL A 38 -4.70 3.25 10.59
CA VAL A 38 -6.10 3.62 10.84
C VAL A 38 -6.53 3.29 12.28
N VAL A 39 -5.88 2.31 12.92
CA VAL A 39 -6.33 1.70 14.18
C VAL A 39 -5.45 2.10 15.37
N HIS A 40 -4.32 2.79 15.17
CA HIS A 40 -3.45 3.22 16.27
C HIS A 40 -4.16 4.26 17.14
N ASP A 41 -4.63 3.77 18.30
CA ASP A 41 -5.48 4.40 19.31
C ASP A 41 -6.70 5.13 18.77
N TYR A 42 -7.87 4.57 19.04
CA TYR A 42 -9.22 5.15 18.92
C TYR A 42 -9.39 6.58 19.50
N PHE A 43 -8.32 7.16 20.07
CA PHE A 43 -8.27 8.52 20.59
C PHE A 43 -7.49 9.51 19.70
N HIS A 44 -6.51 9.11 18.88
CA HIS A 44 -5.78 10.03 17.99
C HIS A 44 -5.26 9.33 16.73
N ILE A 45 -6.03 9.42 15.64
CA ILE A 45 -5.48 9.18 14.30
C ILE A 45 -4.33 10.16 14.08
N ASP A 46 -3.13 9.65 13.80
CA ASP A 46 -2.00 10.49 13.37
C ASP A 46 -2.25 10.96 11.94
N VAL A 47 -3.06 12.02 11.80
CA VAL A 47 -3.43 12.61 10.51
C VAL A 47 -2.20 13.08 9.74
N ARG A 48 -1.12 13.49 10.44
CA ARG A 48 0.13 13.88 9.79
C ARG A 48 0.81 12.69 9.14
N ARG A 49 0.85 11.56 9.83
CA ARG A 49 1.36 10.30 9.26
C ARG A 49 0.50 9.83 8.10
N ALA A 50 -0.82 9.88 8.22
CA ALA A 50 -1.72 9.52 7.13
C ALA A 50 -1.54 10.41 5.90
N TRP A 51 -1.39 11.73 6.11
CA TRP A 51 -1.11 12.68 5.03
C TRP A 51 0.24 12.41 4.36
N LYS A 52 1.29 12.13 5.15
CA LYS A 52 2.61 11.77 4.62
C LYS A 52 2.54 10.53 3.74
N ILE A 53 1.88 9.47 4.23
CA ILE A 53 1.71 8.23 3.48
C ILE A 53 0.99 8.52 2.16
N ALA A 54 -0.16 9.20 2.22
CA ALA A 54 -0.95 9.49 1.03
C ALA A 54 -0.22 10.39 0.01
N SER A 55 0.61 11.32 0.48
CA SER A 55 1.20 12.37 -0.36
C SER A 55 2.62 12.06 -0.84
N LEU A 56 3.34 11.16 -0.18
CA LEU A 56 4.72 10.79 -0.50
C LEU A 56 4.85 9.30 -0.77
N ASP A 57 4.51 8.46 0.22
CA ASP A 57 4.79 7.02 0.13
C ASP A 57 3.92 6.31 -0.94
N ILE A 58 2.67 6.75 -1.14
CA ILE A 58 1.77 6.16 -2.14
C ILE A 58 2.19 6.51 -3.58
N PRO A 59 2.50 7.77 -3.95
CA PRO A 59 3.07 8.09 -5.26
C PRO A 59 4.32 7.27 -5.58
N GLU A 60 5.28 7.19 -4.66
CA GLU A 60 6.50 6.38 -4.85
C GLU A 60 6.18 4.89 -5.08
N LEU A 61 5.16 4.38 -4.39
CA LEU A 61 4.70 3.00 -4.59
C LEU A 61 4.05 2.80 -5.97
N ILE A 62 3.31 3.78 -6.48
CA ILE A 62 2.73 3.73 -7.83
C ILE A 62 3.84 3.68 -8.87
N ASP A 63 4.84 4.57 -8.77
CA ASP A 63 5.97 4.63 -9.69
C ASP A 63 6.77 3.31 -9.71
N ALA A 64 6.89 2.64 -8.56
CA ALA A 64 7.54 1.34 -8.46
C ALA A 64 6.72 0.19 -9.06
N LEU A 65 5.39 0.28 -9.00
CA LEU A 65 4.48 -0.77 -9.49
C LEU A 65 4.15 -0.63 -10.97
N GLU A 66 4.06 0.58 -11.49
CA GLU A 66 3.62 0.86 -12.87
C GLU A 66 4.39 0.07 -13.94
N PRO A 67 5.74 -0.08 -13.87
CA PRO A 67 6.50 -0.91 -14.82
C PRO A 67 6.22 -2.41 -14.72
N LEU A 68 5.66 -2.87 -13.59
CA LEU A 68 5.39 -4.28 -13.30
C LEU A 68 3.95 -4.68 -13.63
N VAL A 69 3.07 -3.69 -13.81
CA VAL A 69 1.67 -3.92 -14.17
C VAL A 69 1.62 -4.23 -15.67
N PRO A 70 1.07 -5.38 -16.08
CA PRO A 70 0.87 -5.66 -17.49
C PRO A 70 -0.03 -4.56 -18.10
N PRO A 71 0.21 -4.15 -19.37
CA PRO A 71 -0.67 -3.20 -20.03
C PRO A 71 -2.11 -3.70 -19.91
N GLU A 72 -3.04 -2.79 -19.61
CA GLU A 72 -4.45 -3.11 -19.52
C GLU A 72 -4.86 -3.79 -20.83
N SER A 73 -5.00 -5.11 -20.78
CA SER A 73 -5.41 -5.88 -21.92
C SER A 73 -6.81 -5.43 -22.24
N ALA A 74 -6.96 -4.71 -23.36
CA ALA A 74 -8.25 -4.34 -23.92
C ALA A 74 -9.12 -5.60 -23.97
N VAL A 75 -10.06 -5.67 -23.04
CA VAL A 75 -11.14 -6.66 -23.03
C VAL A 75 -12.11 -6.31 -24.15
#